data_AF-A0A494XHF4-F1
#
_entry.id   AF-A0A494XHF4-F1
#
_cell.length_a   1.000
_cell.length_b   1.000
_cell.length_c   1.000
_cell.angle_alpha   90.00
_cell.angle_beta   90.00
_cell.angle_gamma   90.00
#
_symmetry.space_group_name_H-M   'P 1'
#
loop_
_entity.id
_entity.type
_entity.pdbx_description
1 polymer ?
#
loop_
_entity_poly.entity_id
_entity_poly.type
_entity_poly.pdbx_seq_one_letter_code
_entity_poly.pdbx_strand_id
1 'polypeptide(L)'
;MAVLVWVILLMTALYALQRTVYRFAGLKSVTYVRTFSASRLFAGQTIWMQETLANRKRLPLPWLRVESLLPAQLVFKHREADMSIHSGDRLQNHASLFSVPSYTEIVRKHEIVLPYRGKYRITSYTLTFGDLVGLTGKSVQQSADNELIVYPRLKQLSEFPLEARKYLQSVRSRVSPIREDHYFVAGIRPYRHGDSFRMVNWNATAKTGELLVHQRESMQDNDLTIILNAELLDSAHNVRISPEEFEKALSYAASAAQYVISGGGRAGFIYNGVTDGHEGSVFRAPAKSGAAHMDMLLEAMAGFQPVTTLGLSFLLEQLVAERQRGMNALLVTAYLDPKQEMLVRRLRGQGNTVELLKLGKGANV
;
A
#
# COMPACT_ATOMS: atom_id res chain seq x y z
N MET A 1 18.00 -19.52 69.18
CA MET A 1 17.97 -20.57 68.14
C MET A 1 16.55 -20.97 67.75
N ALA A 2 15.66 -21.35 68.66
CA ALA A 2 14.28 -21.77 68.32
C ALA A 2 13.44 -20.71 67.58
N VAL A 3 13.51 -19.43 67.99
CA VAL A 3 12.78 -18.33 67.32
C VAL A 3 13.21 -18.16 65.86
N LEU A 4 14.51 -18.27 65.59
CA LEU A 4 15.05 -18.14 64.23
C LEU A 4 14.53 -19.25 63.30
N VAL A 5 14.44 -20.49 63.79
CA VAL A 5 13.91 -21.63 63.04
C VAL A 5 12.43 -21.40 62.68
N TRP A 6 11.62 -20.91 63.63
CA TRP A 6 10.22 -20.61 63.37
C TRP A 6 10.02 -19.48 62.35
N VAL A 7 10.85 -18.43 62.40
CA VAL A 7 10.82 -17.34 61.41
C VAL A 7 11.15 -17.86 60.01
N ILE A 8 12.18 -18.70 59.88
CA ILE A 8 12.57 -19.28 58.57
C ILE A 8 11.47 -20.18 58.02
N LEU A 9 10.88 -21.04 58.86
CA LEU A 9 9.78 -21.92 58.45
C LEU A 9 8.55 -21.11 58.00
N LEU A 10 8.18 -20.06 58.75
CA LEU A 10 7.06 -19.18 58.39
C LEU A 10 7.31 -18.46 57.07
N MET A 11 8.51 -17.89 56.87
CA MET A 11 8.89 -17.22 55.62
C MET A 11 8.87 -18.18 54.43
N THR A 12 9.37 -19.41 54.62
CA THR A 12 9.38 -20.44 53.57
C THR A 12 7.96 -20.88 53.21
N ALA A 13 7.09 -21.05 54.22
CA ALA A 13 5.69 -21.41 54.00
C ALA A 13 4.92 -20.27 53.29
N LEU A 14 5.13 -19.02 53.70
CA LEU A 14 4.53 -17.84 53.07
C LEU A 14 4.97 -17.72 51.60
N TYR A 15 6.26 -17.92 51.34
CA TYR A 15 6.81 -17.93 49.99
C TYR A 15 6.21 -19.06 49.12
N ALA A 16 6.13 -20.29 49.65
CA ALA A 16 5.54 -21.40 48.93
C ALA A 16 4.05 -21.17 48.62
N LEU A 17 3.30 -20.60 49.56
CA LEU A 17 1.90 -20.24 49.38
C LEU A 17 1.74 -19.17 48.30
N GLN A 18 2.50 -18.08 48.40
CA GLN A 18 2.48 -16.98 47.44
C GLN A 18 2.84 -17.49 46.03
N ARG A 19 3.92 -18.26 45.89
CA ARG A 19 4.32 -18.86 44.60
C ARG A 19 3.23 -19.75 44.01
N THR A 20 2.54 -20.53 44.83
CA THR A 20 1.45 -21.41 44.39
C THR A 20 0.25 -20.60 43.90
N VAL A 21 -0.13 -19.54 44.61
CA VAL A 21 -1.21 -18.63 44.21
C VAL A 21 -0.88 -17.97 42.87
N TYR A 22 0.32 -17.41 42.72
CA TYR A 22 0.76 -16.76 41.48
C TYR A 22 0.83 -17.76 40.31
N ARG A 23 1.28 -19.00 40.54
CA ARG A 23 1.34 -20.05 39.50
C ARG A 23 -0.02 -20.35 38.89
N PHE A 24 -1.08 -20.44 39.70
CA PHE A 24 -2.41 -20.82 39.22
C PHE A 24 -3.30 -19.63 38.84
N ALA A 25 -3.17 -18.49 39.52
CA ALA A 25 -4.05 -17.34 39.34
C ALA A 25 -3.40 -16.14 38.65
N GLY A 26 -2.08 -16.16 38.39
CA GLY A 26 -1.32 -15.02 37.86
C GLY A 26 -1.88 -14.45 36.55
N LEU A 27 -2.03 -15.28 35.51
CA LEU A 27 -2.60 -14.85 34.22
C LEU A 27 -4.11 -15.02 34.13
N LYS A 28 -4.76 -15.53 35.18
CA LYS A 28 -6.21 -15.69 35.17
C LYS A 28 -6.86 -14.30 35.10
N SER A 29 -7.86 -14.15 34.23
CA SER A 29 -8.64 -12.90 34.08
C SER A 29 -7.78 -11.66 33.79
N VAL A 30 -6.65 -11.84 33.09
CA VAL A 30 -5.87 -10.75 32.50
C VAL A 30 -6.27 -10.64 31.04
N THR A 31 -6.60 -9.43 30.60
CA THR A 31 -6.92 -9.15 29.20
C THR A 31 -5.93 -8.14 28.67
N TYR A 32 -5.35 -8.44 27.52
CA TYR A 32 -4.47 -7.55 26.80
C TYR A 32 -4.99 -7.38 25.37
N VAL A 33 -5.17 -6.13 24.93
CA VAL A 33 -5.60 -5.80 23.57
C VAL A 33 -4.69 -4.72 23.04
N ARG A 34 -4.22 -4.89 21.80
CA ARG A 34 -3.52 -3.87 21.04
C ARG A 34 -4.41 -3.42 19.89
N THR A 35 -4.65 -2.12 19.77
CA THR A 35 -5.40 -1.51 18.66
C THR A 35 -4.58 -0.41 18.00
N PHE A 36 -4.91 -0.12 16.75
CA PHE A 36 -4.33 0.99 15.99
C PHE A 36 -5.43 2.01 15.69
N SER A 37 -5.10 3.29 15.66
CA SER A 37 -6.06 4.34 15.32
C SER A 37 -6.57 4.26 13.88
N ALA A 38 -5.84 3.56 13.00
CA ALA A 38 -6.23 3.26 11.63
C ALA A 38 -5.63 1.92 11.20
N SER A 39 -6.34 1.18 10.34
CA SER A 39 -5.83 -0.05 9.71
C SER A 39 -5.16 0.21 8.36
N ARG A 40 -5.39 1.38 7.77
CA ARG A 40 -4.87 1.81 6.46
C ARG A 40 -4.30 3.22 6.58
N LEU A 41 -3.11 3.43 6.03
CA LEU A 41 -2.41 4.72 6.07
C LEU A 41 -1.43 4.85 4.91
N PHE A 42 -0.96 6.05 4.61
CA PHE A 42 0.12 6.28 3.65
C PHE A 42 1.50 6.23 4.32
N ALA A 43 2.51 5.77 3.59
CA ALA A 43 3.88 5.73 4.07
C ALA A 43 4.37 7.12 4.54
N GLY A 44 4.97 7.15 5.73
CA GLY A 44 5.41 8.35 6.43
C GLY A 44 4.34 9.01 7.31
N GLN A 45 3.09 8.55 7.28
CA GLN A 45 2.08 9.04 8.22
C GLN A 45 2.30 8.47 9.63
N THR A 46 1.86 9.25 10.62
CA THR A 46 1.90 8.88 12.02
C THR A 46 0.54 8.37 12.47
N ILE A 47 0.51 7.29 13.25
CA ILE A 47 -0.71 6.75 13.86
C ILE A 47 -0.47 6.44 15.34
N TRP A 48 -1.56 6.25 16.08
CA TRP A 48 -1.51 5.83 17.48
C TRP A 48 -1.66 4.31 17.57
N MET A 49 -0.74 3.67 18.28
CA MET A 49 -0.89 2.30 18.76
C MET A 49 -1.32 2.35 20.22
N GLN A 50 -2.47 1.79 20.55
CA GLN A 50 -2.98 1.74 21.91
C GLN A 50 -2.88 0.32 22.47
N GLU A 51 -2.31 0.19 23.66
CA GLU A 51 -2.24 -1.05 24.42
C GLU A 51 -3.14 -0.92 25.64
N THR A 52 -4.18 -1.74 25.73
CA THR A 52 -5.12 -1.80 26.85
C THR A 52 -4.90 -3.10 27.61
N LEU A 53 -4.52 -2.97 28.88
CA LEU A 53 -4.24 -4.09 29.77
C LEU A 53 -5.15 -4.01 31.00
N ALA A 54 -5.98 -5.03 31.22
CA ALA A 54 -6.93 -5.08 32.33
C ALA A 54 -6.64 -6.28 33.25
N ASN A 55 -6.49 -6.01 34.55
CA ASN A 55 -6.39 -7.04 35.58
C ASN A 55 -7.73 -7.18 36.31
N ARG A 56 -8.56 -8.16 35.95
CA ARG A 56 -9.92 -8.33 36.50
C ARG A 56 -9.98 -9.23 37.74
N LYS A 57 -8.89 -9.30 38.52
CA LYS A 57 -8.81 -10.12 39.74
C LYS A 57 -8.24 -9.34 40.91
N ARG A 58 -8.39 -9.91 42.11
CA ARG A 58 -7.85 -9.40 43.39
C ARG A 58 -6.34 -9.49 43.49
N LEU A 59 -5.72 -10.43 42.78
CA LEU A 59 -4.27 -10.62 42.84
C LEU A 59 -3.59 -9.53 41.96
N PRO A 60 -2.76 -8.65 42.55
CA PRO A 60 -2.01 -7.69 41.78
C PRO A 60 -0.93 -8.39 40.96
N LEU A 61 -0.47 -7.73 39.90
CA LEU A 61 0.65 -8.15 39.07
C LEU A 61 1.77 -7.13 39.24
N PRO A 62 2.77 -7.40 40.13
CA PRO A 62 3.87 -6.47 40.40
C PRO A 62 4.61 -6.10 39.12
N TRP A 63 4.79 -7.10 38.25
CA TRP A 63 5.24 -6.91 36.89
C TRP A 63 4.58 -7.92 35.94
N LEU A 64 4.18 -7.42 34.78
CA LEU A 64 3.73 -8.17 33.63
C LEU A 64 4.50 -7.65 32.42
N ARG A 65 5.23 -8.53 31.77
CA ARG A 65 5.91 -8.26 30.52
C ARG A 65 5.06 -8.75 29.36
N VAL A 66 4.78 -7.86 28.43
CA VAL A 66 4.15 -8.18 27.15
C VAL A 66 5.22 -8.10 26.07
N GLU A 67 5.53 -9.21 25.44
CA GLU A 67 6.50 -9.28 24.34
C GLU A 67 5.75 -9.51 23.02
N SER A 68 6.14 -8.81 21.97
CA SER A 68 5.57 -8.97 20.63
C SER A 68 6.64 -8.80 19.58
N LEU A 69 6.63 -9.68 18.58
CA LEU A 69 7.41 -9.46 17.36
C LEU A 69 6.66 -8.47 16.48
N LEU A 70 7.21 -7.27 16.36
CA LEU A 70 6.70 -6.22 15.49
C LEU A 70 7.58 -6.10 14.23
N PRO A 71 7.03 -5.62 13.11
CA PRO A 71 7.85 -5.26 11.96
C PRO A 71 8.88 -4.20 12.34
N ALA A 72 10.13 -4.34 11.86
CA ALA A 72 11.19 -3.37 12.12
C ALA A 72 10.89 -1.98 11.52
N GLN A 73 10.00 -1.91 10.53
CA GLN A 73 9.56 -0.67 9.90
C GLN A 73 8.58 0.14 10.78
N LEU A 74 8.10 -0.41 11.89
CA LEU A 74 7.24 0.30 12.82
C LEU A 74 8.11 1.13 13.77
N VAL A 75 8.29 2.42 13.48
CA VAL A 75 9.19 3.31 14.23
C VAL A 75 8.42 4.04 15.32
N PHE A 76 8.81 3.84 16.58
CA PHE A 76 8.27 4.56 17.73
C PHE A 76 8.95 5.92 17.85
N LYS A 77 8.17 7.02 17.87
CA LYS A 77 8.74 8.38 18.00
C LYS A 77 9.29 8.65 19.40
N HIS A 78 8.61 8.14 20.42
CA HIS A 78 8.99 8.32 21.81
C HIS A 78 9.39 6.96 22.39
N ARG A 79 10.63 6.85 22.88
CA ARG A 79 11.11 5.66 23.60
C ARG A 79 10.95 5.91 25.10
N GLU A 80 9.91 5.34 25.70
CA GLU A 80 9.72 5.30 27.15
C GLU A 80 10.70 4.33 27.81
N ALA A 81 11.08 4.60 29.07
CA ALA A 81 12.03 3.79 29.83
C ALA A 81 11.58 2.34 30.07
N ASP A 82 10.27 2.08 30.04
CA ASP A 82 9.67 0.75 30.22
C ASP A 82 9.63 -0.10 28.94
N MET A 83 10.26 0.38 27.86
CA MET A 83 10.32 -0.30 26.57
C MET A 83 11.74 -0.78 26.24
N SER A 84 11.87 -2.04 25.83
CA SER A 84 13.08 -2.52 25.15
C SER A 84 12.74 -2.89 23.70
N ILE A 85 13.55 -2.35 22.78
CA ILE A 85 13.44 -2.60 21.34
C ILE A 85 14.77 -3.19 20.88
N HIS A 86 14.74 -4.47 20.47
CA HIS A 86 15.86 -5.11 19.79
C HIS A 86 15.51 -5.25 18.31
N SER A 87 16.09 -4.40 17.47
CA SER A 87 15.82 -4.39 16.03
C SER A 87 16.72 -5.39 15.29
N GLY A 88 16.13 -6.36 14.62
CA GLY A 88 16.77 -7.09 13.52
C GLY A 88 16.35 -6.50 12.17
N ASP A 89 16.86 -7.06 11.06
CA ASP A 89 16.64 -6.51 9.71
C ASP A 89 15.17 -6.48 9.24
N ARG A 90 14.31 -7.35 9.79
CA ARG A 90 12.89 -7.47 9.39
C ARG A 90 11.90 -7.36 10.54
N LEU A 91 12.27 -7.89 11.70
CA LEU A 91 11.45 -7.93 12.90
C LEU A 91 12.21 -7.29 14.05
N GLN A 92 11.46 -6.65 14.93
CA GLN A 92 11.95 -6.13 16.20
C GLN A 92 11.15 -6.73 17.34
N ASN A 93 11.83 -7.07 18.44
CA ASN A 93 11.13 -7.46 19.65
C ASN A 93 10.72 -6.20 20.40
N HIS A 94 9.43 -6.04 20.64
CA HIS A 94 8.86 -4.97 21.46
C HIS A 94 8.40 -5.58 22.78
N ALA A 95 9.10 -5.24 23.86
CA ALA A 95 8.73 -5.63 25.20
C ALA A 95 8.20 -4.42 25.97
N SER A 96 7.01 -4.57 26.56
CA SER A 96 6.40 -3.56 27.43
C SER A 96 6.22 -4.13 28.82
N LEU A 97 6.76 -3.43 29.81
CA LEU A 97 6.65 -3.81 31.21
C LEU A 97 5.51 -3.02 31.89
N PHE A 98 4.59 -3.71 32.55
CA PHE A 98 3.47 -3.12 33.25
C PHE A 98 3.47 -3.56 34.71
N SER A 99 3.17 -2.64 35.63
CA SER A 99 2.74 -2.98 36.99
C SER A 99 1.24 -2.78 37.05
N VAL A 100 0.46 -3.84 37.31
CA VAL A 100 -1.00 -3.80 37.21
C VAL A 100 -1.62 -4.15 38.56
N PRO A 101 -2.12 -3.15 39.31
CA PRO A 101 -2.84 -3.41 40.55
C PRO A 101 -4.12 -4.20 40.33
N SER A 102 -4.73 -4.61 41.43
CA SER A 102 -5.99 -5.34 41.42
C SER A 102 -7.12 -4.51 40.80
N TYR A 103 -7.96 -5.13 39.97
CA TYR A 103 -9.10 -4.47 39.31
C TYR A 103 -8.78 -3.17 38.56
N THR A 104 -7.55 -3.06 38.04
CA THR A 104 -7.09 -1.87 37.33
C THR A 104 -6.99 -2.15 35.83
N GLU A 105 -7.32 -1.13 35.04
CA GLU A 105 -7.08 -1.09 33.61
C GLU A 105 -6.04 0.00 33.32
N ILE A 106 -5.03 -0.35 32.52
CA ILE A 106 -3.96 0.55 32.09
C ILE A 106 -4.05 0.68 30.57
N VAL A 107 -4.07 1.92 30.10
CA VAL A 107 -4.04 2.25 28.68
C VAL A 107 -2.76 3.01 28.39
N ARG A 108 -1.91 2.46 27.52
CA ARG A 108 -0.73 3.15 26.98
C ARG A 108 -0.95 3.49 25.51
N LYS A 109 -0.50 4.68 25.11
CA LYS A 109 -0.61 5.16 23.73
C LYS A 109 0.79 5.47 23.21
N HIS A 110 1.13 4.84 22.11
CA HIS A 110 2.41 5.00 21.44
C HIS A 110 2.21 5.68 20.10
N GLU A 111 2.99 6.73 19.85
CA GLU A 111 3.02 7.39 18.56
C GLU A 111 4.01 6.66 17.64
N ILE A 112 3.50 6.10 16.55
CA ILE A 112 4.27 5.25 15.63
C ILE A 112 4.22 5.78 14.20
N VAL A 113 5.30 5.58 13.45
CA VAL A 113 5.43 5.94 12.03
C VAL A 113 5.88 4.72 11.24
N LEU A 114 5.27 4.50 10.09
CA LEU A 114 5.72 3.50 9.11
C LEU A 114 6.29 4.22 7.88
N PRO A 115 7.62 4.32 7.73
CA PRO A 115 8.24 5.08 6.65
C PRO A 115 8.16 4.38 5.30
N TYR A 116 7.97 3.05 5.29
CA TYR A 116 7.90 2.24 4.07
C TYR A 116 6.51 1.66 3.88
N ARG A 117 6.09 1.52 2.62
CA ARG A 117 4.82 0.89 2.25
C ARG A 117 4.92 -0.63 2.36
N GLY A 118 3.83 -1.27 2.75
CA GLY A 118 3.83 -2.70 3.05
C GLY A 118 2.55 -3.16 3.72
N LYS A 119 2.31 -4.47 3.71
CA LYS A 119 1.29 -5.12 4.55
C LYS A 119 1.97 -5.71 5.78
N TYR A 120 1.56 -5.24 6.95
CA TYR A 120 2.19 -5.56 8.23
C TYR A 120 1.19 -6.31 9.11
N ARG A 121 1.50 -7.57 9.42
CA ARG A 121 0.66 -8.41 10.29
C ARG A 121 1.34 -8.66 11.64
N ILE A 122 0.57 -8.50 12.70
CA ILE A 122 0.99 -8.79 14.07
C ILE A 122 0.12 -9.95 14.56
N THR A 123 0.72 -11.13 14.64
CA THR A 123 0.00 -12.41 14.76
C THR A 123 -0.08 -12.95 16.19
N SER A 124 0.83 -12.52 17.08
CA SER A 124 0.84 -13.00 18.45
C SER A 124 1.59 -12.07 19.40
N TYR A 125 1.31 -12.25 20.68
CA TYR A 125 2.07 -11.65 21.77
C TYR A 125 2.22 -12.67 22.91
N THR A 126 3.27 -12.49 23.69
CA THR A 126 3.60 -13.36 24.82
C THR A 126 3.46 -12.58 26.11
N LEU A 127 2.63 -13.08 27.02
CA LEU A 127 2.44 -12.54 28.36
C LEU A 127 3.30 -13.33 29.34
N THR A 128 4.24 -12.66 29.98
CA THR A 128 5.09 -13.23 31.03
C THR A 128 4.93 -12.38 32.28
N PHE A 129 4.39 -12.95 33.35
CA PHE A 129 4.32 -12.26 34.64
C PHE A 129 5.36 -12.80 35.59
N GLY A 130 5.60 -12.07 36.67
CA GLY A 130 6.24 -12.66 37.82
C GLY A 130 5.58 -12.28 39.13
N ASP A 131 6.24 -12.77 40.16
CA ASP A 131 5.71 -12.84 41.50
C ASP A 131 6.23 -11.65 42.34
N LEU A 132 5.83 -11.55 43.61
CA LEU A 132 6.20 -10.41 44.47
C LEU A 132 7.69 -10.35 44.78
N VAL A 133 8.41 -11.46 44.63
CA VAL A 133 9.86 -11.57 44.88
C VAL A 133 10.65 -11.37 43.58
N GLY A 134 9.98 -11.12 42.45
CA GLY A 134 10.60 -10.86 41.16
C GLY A 134 10.91 -12.14 40.35
N LEU A 135 10.48 -13.31 40.81
CA LEU A 135 10.69 -14.55 40.06
C LEU A 135 9.70 -14.66 38.91
N THR A 136 10.20 -15.07 37.74
CA THR A 136 9.39 -15.30 36.55
C THR A 136 8.40 -16.42 36.81
N GLY A 137 7.12 -16.11 36.58
CA GLY A 137 6.03 -17.06 36.61
C GLY A 137 5.86 -17.78 35.27
N LYS A 138 4.61 -18.11 34.94
CA LYS A 138 4.25 -18.76 33.69
C LYS A 138 4.24 -17.76 32.54
N SER A 139 4.72 -18.18 31.36
CA SER A 139 4.57 -17.44 30.11
C SER A 139 3.47 -18.06 29.26
N VAL A 140 2.64 -17.24 28.63
CA VAL A 140 1.54 -17.68 27.75
C VAL A 140 1.55 -16.84 26.49
N GLN A 141 1.66 -17.51 25.34
CA GLN A 141 1.48 -16.89 24.04
C GLN A 141 -0.01 -16.85 23.69
N GLN A 142 -0.49 -15.71 23.21
CA GLN A 142 -1.84 -15.50 22.73
C GLN A 142 -1.79 -15.01 21.28
N SER A 143 -2.77 -15.43 20.48
CA SER A 143 -2.91 -14.93 19.12
C SER A 143 -3.44 -13.49 19.13
N ALA A 144 -2.97 -12.73 18.15
CA ALA A 144 -3.50 -11.42 17.78
C ALA A 144 -3.78 -11.44 16.28
N ASP A 145 -4.74 -10.63 15.86
CA ASP A 145 -5.06 -10.47 14.45
C ASP A 145 -5.17 -8.98 14.13
N ASN A 146 -4.00 -8.34 14.08
CA ASN A 146 -3.88 -6.94 13.70
C ASN A 146 -3.13 -6.84 12.38
N GLU A 147 -3.76 -6.20 11.39
CA GLU A 147 -3.19 -5.91 10.09
C GLU A 147 -3.15 -4.39 9.85
N LEU A 148 -1.98 -3.91 9.44
CA LEU A 148 -1.74 -2.54 8.98
C LEU A 148 -1.33 -2.58 7.52
N ILE A 149 -2.11 -1.92 6.67
CA ILE A 149 -1.79 -1.75 5.24
C ILE A 149 -1.27 -0.33 5.05
N VAL A 150 0.01 -0.22 4.67
CA VAL A 150 0.66 1.06 4.38
C VAL A 150 0.76 1.23 2.88
N TYR A 151 0.07 2.23 2.35
CA TYR A 151 0.07 2.61 0.94
C TYR A 151 1.34 3.38 0.55
N PRO A 152 1.75 3.36 -0.73
CA PRO A 152 2.83 4.19 -1.23
C PRO A 152 2.57 5.67 -0.94
N ARG A 153 3.63 6.43 -0.61
CA ARG A 153 3.49 7.86 -0.33
C ARG A 153 2.98 8.58 -1.58
N LEU A 154 1.92 9.37 -1.43
CA LEU A 154 1.46 10.23 -2.51
C LEU A 154 2.32 11.49 -2.64
N LYS A 155 2.52 11.90 -3.88
CA LYS A 155 3.29 13.05 -4.35
C LYS A 155 2.34 14.08 -4.94
N GLN A 156 2.62 15.35 -4.67
CA GLN A 156 1.89 16.43 -5.32
C GLN A 156 2.27 16.48 -6.80
N LEU A 157 1.35 16.92 -7.66
CA LEU A 157 1.62 17.04 -9.09
C LEU A 157 2.77 18.02 -9.39
N SER A 158 3.03 18.99 -8.51
CA SER A 158 4.19 19.90 -8.57
C SER A 158 5.53 19.17 -8.42
N GLU A 159 5.56 17.98 -7.81
CA GLU A 159 6.76 17.16 -7.65
C GLU A 159 7.05 16.26 -8.88
N PHE A 160 6.14 16.23 -9.87
CA PHE A 160 6.35 15.50 -11.12
C PHE A 160 7.24 16.29 -12.08
N PRO A 161 8.06 15.61 -12.90
CA PRO A 161 8.71 16.24 -14.05
C PRO A 161 7.70 16.93 -14.98
N LEU A 162 8.12 18.02 -15.62
CA LEU A 162 7.23 18.90 -16.37
C LEU A 162 6.44 18.16 -17.46
N GLU A 163 7.09 17.29 -18.23
CA GLU A 163 6.46 16.55 -19.33
C GLU A 163 5.43 15.54 -18.81
N ALA A 164 5.76 14.75 -17.79
CA ALA A 164 4.81 13.86 -17.13
C ALA A 164 3.62 14.62 -16.52
N ARG A 165 3.86 15.80 -15.94
CA ARG A 165 2.78 16.67 -15.44
C ARG A 165 1.86 17.14 -16.57
N LYS A 166 2.40 17.68 -17.66
CA LYS A 166 1.62 18.12 -18.83
C LYS A 166 0.81 16.96 -19.42
N TYR A 167 1.43 15.79 -19.52
CA TYR A 167 0.79 14.59 -20.00
C TYR A 167 -0.41 14.19 -19.12
N LEU A 168 -0.21 14.06 -17.80
CA LEU A 168 -1.30 13.74 -16.87
C LEU A 168 -2.42 14.78 -16.88
N GLN A 169 -2.08 16.06 -17.00
CA GLN A 169 -3.06 17.12 -17.20
C GLN A 169 -3.82 16.94 -18.52
N SER A 170 -3.15 16.61 -19.62
CA SER A 170 -3.81 16.37 -20.92
C SER A 170 -4.77 15.19 -20.88
N VAL A 171 -4.39 14.11 -20.20
CA VAL A 171 -5.25 12.92 -20.02
C VAL A 171 -6.49 13.30 -19.20
N ARG A 172 -6.30 14.06 -18.11
CA ARG A 172 -7.41 14.52 -17.25
C ARG A 172 -8.32 15.55 -17.92
N SER A 173 -7.78 16.53 -18.64
CA SER A 173 -8.57 17.60 -19.27
C SER A 173 -9.46 17.12 -20.40
N ARG A 174 -9.14 15.96 -21.00
CA ARG A 174 -10.00 15.32 -21.99
C ARG A 174 -11.16 14.52 -21.37
N VAL A 175 -11.22 14.44 -20.04
CA VAL A 175 -12.36 13.92 -19.28
C VAL A 175 -13.34 15.08 -19.04
N SER A 176 -14.20 15.36 -20.02
CA SER A 176 -15.26 16.36 -19.84
C SER A 176 -16.28 15.87 -18.80
N PRO A 177 -16.70 16.70 -17.82
CA PRO A 177 -17.71 16.33 -16.83
C PRO A 177 -19.13 16.20 -17.40
N ILE A 178 -19.35 16.57 -18.66
CA ILE A 178 -20.61 16.40 -19.39
C ILE A 178 -20.55 15.05 -20.10
N ARG A 179 -20.73 13.97 -19.33
CA ARG A 179 -20.76 12.59 -19.83
C ARG A 179 -22.17 12.00 -19.76
N GLU A 180 -23.15 12.79 -20.15
CA GLU A 180 -24.46 12.31 -20.57
C GLU A 180 -24.48 12.33 -22.10
N ASP A 181 -24.30 11.15 -22.71
CA ASP A 181 -24.75 10.76 -24.06
C ASP A 181 -24.61 11.73 -25.26
N HIS A 182 -23.77 12.76 -25.17
CA HIS A 182 -23.48 13.66 -26.28
C HIS A 182 -22.21 13.22 -26.99
N TYR A 183 -22.40 12.35 -27.97
CA TYR A 183 -21.43 12.11 -29.02
C TYR A 183 -21.01 13.44 -29.63
N PHE A 184 -19.72 13.77 -29.60
CA PHE A 184 -19.20 14.94 -30.29
C PHE A 184 -19.40 14.76 -31.81
N VAL A 185 -20.08 15.73 -32.43
CA VAL A 185 -20.21 15.81 -33.89
C VAL A 185 -18.88 16.32 -34.43
N ALA A 186 -18.05 15.41 -34.91
CA ALA A 186 -16.76 15.73 -35.52
C ALA A 186 -16.89 16.27 -36.95
N GLY A 187 -18.03 16.00 -37.60
CA GLY A 187 -18.31 16.45 -38.96
C GLY A 187 -19.67 15.96 -39.46
N ILE A 188 -19.88 16.11 -40.75
CA ILE A 188 -21.09 15.65 -41.45
C ILE A 188 -20.63 14.79 -42.62
N ARG A 189 -21.25 13.61 -42.80
CA ARG A 189 -20.96 12.70 -43.92
C ARG A 189 -22.23 12.23 -44.62
N PRO A 190 -22.14 11.75 -45.87
CA PRO A 190 -23.26 11.11 -46.54
C PRO A 190 -23.78 9.90 -45.75
N TYR A 191 -25.10 9.77 -45.67
CA TYR A 191 -25.80 8.63 -45.10
C TYR A 191 -25.39 7.35 -45.84
N ARG A 192 -25.09 6.30 -45.09
CA ARG A 192 -24.82 4.96 -45.64
C ARG A 192 -25.88 3.99 -45.15
N HIS A 193 -26.17 2.99 -45.97
CA HIS A 193 -27.14 1.96 -45.62
C HIS A 193 -26.68 1.23 -44.35
N GLY A 194 -27.47 1.32 -43.27
CA GLY A 194 -27.12 0.83 -41.94
C GLY A 194 -26.97 1.92 -40.86
N ASP A 195 -26.88 3.19 -41.25
CA ASP A 195 -26.89 4.31 -40.30
C ASP A 195 -28.30 4.52 -39.69
N SER A 196 -28.38 4.82 -38.40
CA SER A 196 -29.67 5.10 -37.74
C SER A 196 -30.22 6.46 -38.17
N PHE A 197 -31.52 6.53 -38.49
CA PHE A 197 -32.21 7.80 -38.80
C PHE A 197 -32.14 8.84 -37.67
N ARG A 198 -31.91 8.42 -36.42
CA ARG A 198 -31.68 9.34 -35.29
C ARG A 198 -30.40 10.16 -35.43
N MET A 199 -29.47 9.73 -36.29
CA MET A 199 -28.18 10.42 -36.52
C MET A 199 -28.23 11.39 -37.71
N VAL A 200 -29.38 11.50 -38.39
CA VAL A 200 -29.55 12.40 -39.54
C VAL A 200 -29.56 13.84 -39.08
N ASN A 201 -28.70 14.65 -39.69
CA ASN A 201 -28.74 16.10 -39.52
C ASN A 201 -29.77 16.67 -40.50
N TRP A 202 -30.99 16.86 -40.03
CA TRP A 202 -32.09 17.35 -40.87
C TRP A 202 -31.83 18.76 -41.41
N ASN A 203 -31.14 19.62 -40.65
CA ASN A 203 -30.81 20.98 -41.10
C ASN A 203 -29.79 20.99 -42.24
N ALA A 204 -28.80 20.09 -42.21
CA ALA A 204 -27.83 19.96 -43.30
C ALA A 204 -28.48 19.29 -44.53
N THR A 205 -29.26 18.23 -44.30
CA THR A 205 -30.00 17.50 -45.34
C THR A 205 -30.98 18.41 -46.09
N ALA A 206 -31.68 19.30 -45.39
CA ALA A 206 -32.61 20.25 -46.00
C ALA A 206 -31.92 21.29 -46.91
N LYS A 207 -30.63 21.59 -46.67
CA LYS A 207 -29.87 22.57 -47.46
C LYS A 207 -29.19 21.94 -48.69
N THR A 208 -28.74 20.70 -48.58
CA THR A 208 -27.99 20.02 -49.66
C THR A 208 -28.87 19.11 -50.52
N GLY A 209 -30.06 18.72 -50.04
CA GLY A 209 -30.93 17.75 -50.72
C GLY A 209 -30.45 16.30 -50.62
N GLU A 210 -29.30 16.07 -49.98
CA GLU A 210 -28.72 14.74 -49.75
C GLU A 210 -28.83 14.36 -48.27
N LEU A 211 -29.16 13.10 -47.98
CA LEU A 211 -29.22 12.59 -46.60
C LEU A 211 -27.83 12.63 -45.96
N LEU A 212 -27.68 13.53 -44.98
CA LEU A 212 -26.42 13.76 -44.27
C LEU A 212 -26.57 13.34 -42.80
N VAL A 213 -25.60 12.58 -42.30
CA VAL A 213 -25.54 12.14 -40.90
C VAL A 213 -24.40 12.82 -40.16
N HIS A 214 -24.62 13.06 -38.87
CA HIS A 214 -23.56 13.50 -37.97
C HIS A 214 -22.47 12.42 -37.89
N GLN A 215 -21.26 12.76 -38.33
CA GLN A 215 -20.09 11.92 -38.13
C GLN A 215 -19.69 12.01 -36.66
N ARG A 216 -19.89 10.90 -35.95
CA ARG A 216 -19.48 10.76 -34.55
C ARG A 216 -18.02 10.31 -34.54
N GLU A 217 -17.15 11.06 -33.89
CA GLU A 217 -15.92 10.47 -33.38
C GLU A 217 -16.28 9.70 -32.11
N SER A 218 -15.92 8.42 -32.05
CA SER A 218 -15.86 7.76 -30.75
C SER A 218 -14.84 8.55 -29.94
N MET A 219 -15.28 9.24 -28.88
CA MET A 219 -14.34 9.71 -27.88
C MET A 219 -13.53 8.48 -27.47
N GLN A 220 -12.24 8.47 -27.82
CA GLN A 220 -11.33 7.52 -27.23
C GLN A 220 -11.43 7.75 -25.73
N ASP A 221 -11.86 6.73 -25.01
CA ASP A 221 -11.82 6.73 -23.56
C ASP A 221 -10.39 7.11 -23.16
N ASN A 222 -10.21 8.27 -22.53
CA ASN A 222 -8.90 8.79 -22.13
C ASN A 222 -8.44 8.09 -20.85
N ASP A 223 -8.40 6.78 -20.93
CA ASP A 223 -8.01 5.90 -19.84
C ASP A 223 -6.50 5.91 -19.73
N LEU A 224 -6.01 6.22 -18.54
CA LEU A 224 -4.59 6.14 -18.25
C LEU A 224 -4.22 4.69 -17.92
N THR A 225 -3.29 4.10 -18.64
CA THR A 225 -2.65 2.84 -18.25
C THR A 225 -1.28 3.14 -17.65
N ILE A 226 -1.09 2.92 -16.36
CA ILE A 226 0.21 3.10 -15.73
C ILE A 226 0.98 1.79 -15.82
N ILE A 227 2.18 1.83 -16.39
CA ILE A 227 3.08 0.68 -16.48
C ILE A 227 4.26 0.95 -15.57
N LEU A 228 4.42 0.15 -14.51
CA LEU A 228 5.53 0.28 -13.57
C LEU A 228 6.55 -0.83 -13.82
N ASN A 229 7.81 -0.43 -14.00
CA ASN A 229 8.94 -1.36 -14.10
C ASN A 229 9.47 -1.75 -12.71
N ALA A 230 9.56 -3.06 -12.46
CA ALA A 230 10.12 -3.67 -11.26
C ALA A 230 11.63 -3.99 -11.36
N GLU A 231 12.23 -3.84 -12.54
CA GLU A 231 13.63 -4.22 -12.77
C GLU A 231 14.59 -3.32 -11.99
N LEU A 232 15.43 -3.94 -11.15
CA LEU A 232 16.45 -3.24 -10.36
C LEU A 232 17.86 -3.30 -10.97
N LEU A 233 18.03 -3.93 -12.13
CA LEU A 233 19.32 -4.07 -12.79
C LEU A 233 19.20 -3.67 -14.25
N ASP A 234 19.82 -2.56 -14.61
CA ASP A 234 20.07 -2.24 -16.01
C ASP A 234 21.23 -3.11 -16.51
N SER A 235 20.90 -4.25 -17.09
CA SER A 235 21.88 -5.18 -17.65
C SER A 235 22.70 -4.58 -18.81
N ALA A 236 22.18 -3.56 -19.51
CA ALA A 236 22.85 -2.95 -20.65
C ALA A 236 23.99 -2.02 -20.19
N HIS A 237 23.80 -1.30 -19.09
CA HIS A 237 24.80 -0.38 -18.53
C HIS A 237 25.46 -0.89 -17.24
N ASN A 238 25.09 -2.09 -16.77
CA ASN A 238 25.51 -2.69 -15.52
C ASN A 238 25.28 -1.78 -14.29
N VAL A 239 24.15 -1.07 -14.28
CA VAL A 239 23.77 -0.14 -13.20
C VAL A 239 22.70 -0.79 -12.32
N ARG A 240 22.97 -0.85 -11.02
CA ARG A 240 22.00 -1.31 -10.03
C ARG A 240 21.14 -0.13 -9.55
N ILE A 241 19.84 -0.28 -9.71
CA ILE A 241 18.84 0.67 -9.22
C ILE A 241 18.64 0.45 -7.72
N SER A 242 18.58 1.55 -6.98
CA SER A 242 18.37 1.48 -5.54
C SER A 242 16.91 1.09 -5.22
N PRO A 243 16.66 0.35 -4.13
CA PRO A 243 15.29 0.11 -3.66
C PRO A 243 14.51 1.41 -3.43
N GLU A 244 15.18 2.51 -3.04
CA GLU A 244 14.56 3.82 -2.85
C GLU A 244 14.02 4.43 -4.16
N GLU A 245 14.72 4.24 -5.29
CA GLU A 245 14.24 4.68 -6.60
C GLU A 245 12.99 3.93 -7.03
N PHE A 246 12.88 2.63 -6.69
CA PHE A 246 11.65 1.87 -6.88
C PHE A 246 10.50 2.40 -6.02
N GLU A 247 10.74 2.68 -4.74
CA GLU A 247 9.72 3.28 -3.86
C GLU A 247 9.27 4.66 -4.38
N LYS A 248 10.20 5.44 -4.94
CA LYS A 248 9.90 6.72 -5.61
C LYS A 248 9.06 6.50 -6.87
N ALA A 249 9.38 5.49 -7.68
CA ALA A 249 8.62 5.11 -8.87
C ALA A 249 7.18 4.73 -8.53
N LEU A 250 7.03 3.88 -7.53
CA LEU A 250 5.72 3.46 -7.04
C LEU A 250 4.92 4.64 -6.48
N SER A 251 5.58 5.56 -5.77
CA SER A 251 4.96 6.80 -5.26
C SER A 251 4.42 7.68 -6.40
N TYR A 252 5.20 7.88 -7.48
CA TYR A 252 4.71 8.61 -8.65
C TYR A 252 3.57 7.87 -9.37
N ALA A 253 3.67 6.56 -9.50
CA ALA A 253 2.65 5.73 -10.14
C ALA A 253 1.31 5.79 -9.37
N ALA A 254 1.34 5.63 -8.04
CA ALA A 254 0.18 5.79 -7.17
C ALA A 254 -0.44 7.20 -7.28
N SER A 255 0.42 8.23 -7.32
CA SER A 255 -0.02 9.62 -7.41
C SER A 255 -0.65 9.96 -8.76
N ALA A 256 -0.13 9.39 -9.85
CA ALA A 256 -0.72 9.52 -11.19
C ALA A 256 -2.12 8.89 -11.24
N ALA A 257 -2.28 7.68 -10.67
CA ALA A 257 -3.58 7.02 -10.57
C ALA A 257 -4.58 7.86 -9.76
N GLN A 258 -4.15 8.34 -8.57
CA GLN A 258 -4.97 9.18 -7.70
C GLN A 258 -5.39 10.48 -8.40
N TYR A 259 -4.47 11.12 -9.11
CA TYR A 259 -4.73 12.38 -9.81
C TYR A 259 -5.78 12.22 -10.92
N VAL A 260 -5.70 11.13 -11.71
CA VAL A 260 -6.66 10.86 -12.78
C VAL A 260 -8.02 10.44 -12.22
N ILE A 261 -8.05 9.50 -11.27
CA ILE A 261 -9.30 8.96 -10.71
C ILE A 261 -10.06 10.03 -9.92
N SER A 262 -9.38 10.83 -9.09
CA SER A 262 -10.02 11.96 -8.38
C SER A 262 -10.52 13.05 -9.34
N GLY A 263 -9.98 13.11 -10.55
CA GLY A 263 -10.43 13.97 -11.63
C GLY A 263 -11.65 13.46 -12.41
N GLY A 264 -12.22 12.31 -12.04
CA GLY A 264 -13.32 11.65 -12.76
C GLY A 264 -12.86 10.77 -13.94
N GLY A 265 -11.55 10.68 -14.19
CA GLY A 265 -10.98 9.80 -15.20
C GLY A 265 -10.90 8.34 -14.74
N ARG A 266 -10.45 7.46 -15.63
CA ARG A 266 -10.18 6.06 -15.32
C ARG A 266 -8.69 5.78 -15.42
N ALA A 267 -8.18 4.99 -14.48
CA ALA A 267 -6.79 4.56 -14.50
C ALA A 267 -6.69 3.04 -14.32
N GLY A 268 -5.88 2.41 -15.17
CA GLY A 268 -5.45 1.02 -15.09
C GLY A 268 -4.00 0.94 -14.66
N PHE A 269 -3.56 -0.27 -14.30
CA PHE A 269 -2.22 -0.50 -13.80
C PHE A 269 -1.65 -1.80 -14.34
N ILE A 270 -0.38 -1.77 -14.75
CA ILE A 270 0.38 -2.93 -15.20
C ILE A 270 1.70 -2.93 -14.44
N TYR A 271 2.00 -4.06 -13.81
CA TYR A 271 3.22 -4.23 -13.03
C TYR A 271 3.86 -5.57 -13.36
N ASN A 272 5.14 -5.56 -13.74
CA ASN A 272 5.90 -6.74 -14.16
C ASN A 272 6.65 -7.46 -13.01
N GLY A 273 6.45 -7.02 -11.77
CA GLY A 273 7.03 -7.66 -10.59
C GLY A 273 6.05 -8.53 -9.81
N VAL A 274 6.56 -9.10 -8.72
CA VAL A 274 5.79 -9.97 -7.81
C VAL A 274 4.83 -9.14 -6.95
N THR A 275 3.60 -9.63 -6.81
CA THR A 275 2.61 -9.14 -5.87
C THR A 275 1.91 -10.32 -5.19
N ASP A 276 1.39 -10.10 -3.98
CA ASP A 276 0.62 -11.10 -3.25
C ASP A 276 -0.52 -11.66 -4.13
N GLY A 277 -0.62 -12.99 -4.23
CA GLY A 277 -1.68 -13.66 -4.98
C GLY A 277 -1.48 -13.75 -6.50
N HIS A 278 -0.41 -13.17 -7.05
CA HIS A 278 -0.05 -13.27 -8.47
C HIS A 278 1.41 -13.73 -8.66
N GLU A 279 1.81 -14.78 -7.94
CA GLU A 279 3.12 -15.40 -8.12
C GLU A 279 3.23 -15.94 -9.55
N GLY A 280 4.22 -15.46 -10.32
CA GLY A 280 4.46 -15.96 -11.67
C GLY A 280 3.66 -15.28 -12.79
N SER A 281 2.89 -14.22 -12.53
CA SER A 281 2.19 -13.47 -13.59
C SER A 281 2.30 -11.95 -13.44
N VAL A 282 2.19 -11.23 -14.56
CA VAL A 282 2.13 -9.75 -14.57
C VAL A 282 0.82 -9.32 -13.92
N PHE A 283 0.89 -8.43 -12.93
CA PHE A 283 -0.31 -7.81 -12.38
C PHE A 283 -0.89 -6.83 -13.41
N ARG A 284 -2.15 -7.03 -13.79
CA ARG A 284 -2.89 -6.17 -14.71
C ARG A 284 -4.25 -5.81 -14.13
N ALA A 285 -4.47 -4.54 -13.86
CA ALA A 285 -5.75 -3.96 -13.46
C ALA A 285 -6.31 -3.11 -14.62
N PRO A 286 -7.54 -3.37 -15.10
CA PRO A 286 -8.15 -2.59 -16.15
C PRO A 286 -8.44 -1.15 -15.70
N ALA A 287 -8.54 -0.23 -16.66
CA ALA A 287 -8.87 1.15 -16.36
C ALA A 287 -10.31 1.30 -15.86
N LYS A 288 -10.45 1.70 -14.60
CA LYS A 288 -11.74 1.99 -13.95
C LYS A 288 -11.65 3.28 -13.15
N SER A 289 -12.80 3.81 -12.74
CA SER A 289 -12.94 5.02 -11.92
C SER A 289 -13.50 4.68 -10.54
N GLY A 290 -13.54 5.69 -9.66
CA GLY A 290 -14.15 5.62 -8.33
C GLY A 290 -13.16 5.27 -7.22
N ALA A 291 -13.56 5.62 -5.98
CA ALA A 291 -12.74 5.45 -4.79
C ALA A 291 -12.41 3.97 -4.52
N ALA A 292 -13.37 3.06 -4.66
CA ALA A 292 -13.15 1.63 -4.43
C ALA A 292 -12.09 1.03 -5.37
N HIS A 293 -12.02 1.50 -6.62
CA HIS A 293 -10.97 1.07 -7.55
C HIS A 293 -9.60 1.64 -7.15
N MET A 294 -9.56 2.90 -6.70
CA MET A 294 -8.33 3.49 -6.18
C MET A 294 -7.82 2.74 -4.95
N ASP A 295 -8.69 2.38 -4.00
CA ASP A 295 -8.32 1.62 -2.81
C ASP A 295 -7.75 0.24 -3.17
N MET A 296 -8.37 -0.44 -4.14
CA MET A 296 -7.85 -1.72 -4.67
C MET A 296 -6.45 -1.56 -5.28
N LEU A 297 -6.23 -0.50 -6.07
CA LEU A 297 -4.92 -0.22 -6.65
C LEU A 297 -3.88 0.07 -5.56
N LEU A 298 -4.20 0.90 -4.56
CA LEU A 298 -3.29 1.23 -3.45
C LEU A 298 -2.96 0.00 -2.60
N GLU A 299 -3.94 -0.87 -2.35
CA GLU A 299 -3.75 -2.11 -1.59
C GLU A 299 -2.90 -3.12 -2.36
N ALA A 300 -3.06 -3.22 -3.68
CA ALA A 300 -2.16 -4.00 -4.53
C ALA A 300 -0.74 -3.44 -4.47
N MET A 301 -0.58 -2.12 -4.64
CA MET A 301 0.73 -1.45 -4.58
C MET A 301 1.43 -1.62 -3.22
N ALA A 302 0.69 -1.73 -2.12
CA ALA A 302 1.24 -2.02 -0.80
C ALA A 302 1.95 -3.39 -0.74
N GLY A 303 1.56 -4.35 -1.59
CA GLY A 303 2.16 -5.69 -1.70
C GLY A 303 3.21 -5.85 -2.81
N PHE A 304 3.49 -4.80 -3.60
CA PHE A 304 4.43 -4.92 -4.72
C PHE A 304 5.87 -5.07 -4.25
N GLN A 305 6.52 -6.13 -4.72
CA GLN A 305 7.94 -6.40 -4.46
C GLN A 305 8.73 -6.21 -5.75
N PRO A 306 9.89 -5.52 -5.74
CA PRO A 306 10.72 -5.27 -6.92
C PRO A 306 11.54 -6.52 -7.30
N VAL A 307 10.82 -7.63 -7.45
CA VAL A 307 11.31 -8.91 -7.94
C VAL A 307 10.59 -9.14 -9.24
N THR A 308 11.34 -9.19 -10.33
CA THR A 308 10.78 -9.31 -11.67
C THR A 308 10.34 -10.74 -11.94
N THR A 309 9.10 -10.91 -12.37
CA THR A 309 8.64 -12.20 -12.90
C THR A 309 8.92 -12.28 -14.40
N LEU A 310 8.61 -11.20 -15.11
CA LEU A 310 8.84 -11.05 -16.54
C LEU A 310 9.55 -9.72 -16.79
N GLY A 311 10.57 -9.75 -17.63
CA GLY A 311 11.29 -8.52 -17.99
C GLY A 311 10.39 -7.52 -18.71
N LEU A 312 10.67 -6.22 -18.57
CA LEU A 312 9.91 -5.15 -19.19
C LEU A 312 9.86 -5.30 -20.71
N SER A 313 10.96 -5.73 -21.34
CA SER A 313 11.02 -6.02 -22.77
C SER A 313 9.96 -7.03 -23.23
N PHE A 314 9.75 -8.10 -22.46
CA PHE A 314 8.74 -9.11 -22.78
C PHE A 314 7.32 -8.56 -22.61
N LEU A 315 7.10 -7.78 -21.54
CA LEU A 315 5.81 -7.11 -21.32
C LEU A 315 5.47 -6.15 -22.48
N LEU A 316 6.43 -5.34 -22.93
CA LEU A 316 6.23 -4.42 -24.04
C LEU A 316 6.00 -5.14 -25.36
N GLU A 317 6.70 -6.26 -25.63
CA GLU A 317 6.44 -7.12 -26.79
C GLU A 317 5.00 -7.65 -26.80
N GLN A 318 4.50 -8.10 -25.63
CA GLN A 318 3.12 -8.56 -25.49
C GLN A 318 2.13 -7.43 -25.79
N LEU A 319 2.35 -6.22 -25.25
CA LEU A 319 1.50 -5.06 -25.52
C LEU A 319 1.50 -4.65 -27.00
N VAL A 320 2.66 -4.74 -27.69
CA VAL A 320 2.76 -4.51 -29.14
C VAL A 320 1.98 -5.57 -29.92
N ALA A 321 2.03 -6.84 -29.47
CA ALA A 321 1.34 -7.95 -30.10
C ALA A 321 -0.19 -7.87 -29.92
N GLU A 322 -0.68 -7.30 -28.83
CA GLU A 322 -2.11 -7.04 -28.58
C GLU A 322 -2.72 -6.07 -29.61
N ARG A 323 -1.90 -5.27 -30.31
CA ARG A 323 -2.30 -4.32 -31.37
C ARG A 323 -3.43 -3.35 -30.97
N GLN A 324 -3.52 -3.03 -29.67
CA GLN A 324 -4.44 -2.01 -29.19
C GLN A 324 -4.05 -0.64 -29.76
N ARG A 325 -5.06 0.19 -30.03
CA ARG A 325 -4.91 1.56 -30.52
C ARG A 325 -5.55 2.54 -29.55
N GLY A 326 -4.99 3.74 -29.44
CA GLY A 326 -5.51 4.80 -28.56
C GLY A 326 -5.23 4.60 -27.07
N MET A 327 -4.34 3.68 -26.69
CA MET A 327 -3.91 3.54 -25.29
C MET A 327 -3.11 4.77 -24.86
N ASN A 328 -3.49 5.39 -23.75
CA ASN A 328 -2.70 6.42 -23.09
C ASN A 328 -1.91 5.77 -21.95
N ALA A 329 -0.63 5.49 -22.16
CA ALA A 329 0.23 4.85 -21.17
C ALA A 329 1.22 5.83 -20.53
N LEU A 330 1.36 5.76 -19.20
CA LEU A 330 2.48 6.34 -18.47
C LEU A 330 3.43 5.21 -18.05
N LEU A 331 4.59 5.12 -18.69
CA LEU A 331 5.63 4.16 -18.34
C LEU A 331 6.57 4.76 -17.28
N VAL A 332 6.51 4.24 -16.07
CA VAL A 332 7.34 4.63 -14.94
C VAL A 332 8.49 3.62 -14.80
N THR A 333 9.72 4.08 -15.02
CA THR A 333 10.90 3.20 -15.01
C THR A 333 12.14 3.97 -14.57
N ALA A 334 13.13 3.27 -14.00
CA ALA A 334 14.41 3.88 -13.65
C ALA A 334 15.34 4.02 -14.89
N TYR A 335 15.27 3.05 -15.80
CA TYR A 335 16.08 3.02 -17.02
C TYR A 335 15.27 2.53 -18.22
N LEU A 336 15.84 2.70 -19.41
CA LEU A 336 15.35 2.10 -20.65
C LEU A 336 16.56 1.58 -21.42
N ASP A 337 16.50 0.32 -21.81
CA ASP A 337 17.49 -0.24 -22.74
C ASP A 337 17.09 0.05 -24.22
N PRO A 338 18.01 -0.08 -25.19
CA PRO A 338 17.71 0.20 -26.60
C PRO A 338 16.56 -0.65 -27.19
N LYS A 339 16.36 -1.87 -26.68
CA LYS A 339 15.27 -2.75 -27.11
C LYS A 339 13.93 -2.23 -26.59
N GLN A 340 13.87 -1.83 -25.32
CA GLN A 340 12.71 -1.22 -24.68
C GLN A 340 12.33 0.10 -25.38
N GLU A 341 13.30 0.96 -25.70
CA GLU A 341 13.05 2.18 -26.46
C GLU A 341 12.44 1.90 -27.83
N MET A 342 12.97 0.91 -28.56
CA MET A 342 12.43 0.50 -29.85
C MET A 342 11.00 -0.04 -29.74
N LEU A 343 10.69 -0.81 -28.69
CA LEU A 343 9.33 -1.30 -28.43
C LEU A 343 8.36 -0.17 -28.05
N VAL A 344 8.80 0.82 -27.25
CA VAL A 344 8.00 2.03 -26.95
C VAL A 344 7.71 2.82 -28.23
N ARG A 345 8.69 2.97 -29.13
CA ARG A 345 8.47 3.61 -30.44
C ARG A 345 7.47 2.83 -31.30
N ARG A 346 7.51 1.49 -31.27
CA ARG A 346 6.51 0.65 -31.96
C ARG A 346 5.11 0.82 -31.39
N LEU A 347 4.96 0.85 -30.07
CA LEU A 347 3.66 1.14 -29.42
C LEU A 347 3.13 2.51 -29.86
N ARG A 348 4.00 3.53 -29.88
CA ARG A 348 3.63 4.86 -30.38
C ARG A 348 3.22 4.83 -31.86
N GLY A 349 3.95 4.10 -32.70
CA GLY A 349 3.65 3.92 -34.12
C GLY A 349 2.32 3.19 -34.40
N GLN A 350 1.79 2.42 -33.44
CA GLN A 350 0.46 1.80 -33.53
C GLN A 350 -0.69 2.79 -33.23
N GLY A 351 -0.39 4.04 -32.88
CA GLY A 351 -1.37 5.06 -32.50
C GLY A 351 -1.68 5.11 -31.01
N ASN A 352 -0.75 4.62 -30.17
CA ASN A 352 -0.84 4.76 -28.71
C ASN A 352 -0.01 5.96 -28.24
N THR A 353 -0.45 6.63 -27.18
CA THR A 353 0.33 7.70 -26.55
C THR A 353 1.08 7.11 -25.36
N VAL A 354 2.41 7.00 -25.45
CA VAL A 354 3.23 6.48 -24.34
C VAL A 354 4.12 7.60 -23.82
N GLU A 355 3.88 8.06 -22.59
CA GLU A 355 4.72 9.03 -21.89
C GLU A 355 5.70 8.32 -20.96
N LEU A 356 6.93 8.83 -20.87
CA LEU A 356 7.99 8.23 -20.08
C LEU A 356 8.25 9.03 -18.81
N LEU A 357 8.16 8.37 -17.66
CA LEU A 357 8.61 8.91 -16.39
C LEU A 357 9.89 8.18 -15.96
N LYS A 358 11.04 8.70 -16.40
CA LYS A 358 12.36 8.15 -16.09
C LYS A 358 12.87 8.67 -14.75
N LEU A 359 13.25 7.76 -13.84
CA LEU A 359 13.72 8.10 -12.50
C LEU A 359 15.22 7.84 -12.39
N GLY A 360 16.02 8.91 -12.41
CA GLY A 360 17.49 8.82 -12.29
C GLY A 360 18.16 10.14 -12.65
N LYS A 361 19.45 10.28 -12.33
CA LYS A 361 20.26 11.51 -12.50
C LYS A 361 20.41 12.02 -13.96
N GLY A 362 19.80 11.37 -14.95
CA GLY A 362 19.78 11.82 -16.34
C GLY A 362 18.47 12.49 -16.79
N ALA A 363 17.52 12.77 -15.89
CA ALA A 363 16.23 13.36 -16.24
C ALA A 363 16.26 14.89 -16.52
N ASN A 364 17.42 15.53 -16.37
CA ASN A 364 17.65 16.93 -16.69
C ASN A 364 18.97 17.06 -17.47
N VAL A 365 18.93 16.81 -18.78
CA VAL A 365 19.82 17.45 -19.76
C VAL A 365 19.01 17.78 -21.00
#